data_AF-A0A7W9CFB2-F1
#
_entry.id   AF-A0A7W9CFB2-F1
#
_cell.length_a   1.000
_cell.length_b   1.000
_cell.length_c   1.000
_cell.angle_alpha   90.00
_cell.angle_beta   90.00
_cell.angle_gamma   90.00
#
_symmetry.space_group_name_H-M   'P 1'
#
loop_
_entity.id
_entity.type
_entity.pdbx_description
1 polymer ?
#
loop_
_entity_poly.entity_id
_entity_poly.type
_entity_poly.pdbx_seq_one_letter_code
_entity_poly.pdbx_strand_id
1 'polypeptide(L)'
;MSAALTRLPGPCLLCGGTTGRREGGAWTCESCEWRYGDVPDPELPLPRIDVVYYLRFDRRVKIGTSRRPRQRLGAIRHDELLAFERGGRSVEAERHREFAVCREGGEWFTLTDELRAHISSLRSAGDPWQLYARWLSAALRD
;
A
#
# COMPACT_ATOMS: atom_id res chain seq x y z
N MET A 1 16.42 19.87 -15.53
CA MET A 1 15.28 20.63 -14.99
C MET A 1 14.24 19.62 -14.55
N SER A 2 13.93 19.52 -13.26
CA SER A 2 12.87 18.60 -12.80
C SER A 2 11.52 19.11 -13.31
N ALA A 3 10.71 18.26 -13.92
CA ALA A 3 9.41 18.68 -14.42
C ALA A 3 8.50 19.13 -13.25
N ALA A 4 7.83 20.26 -13.42
CA ALA A 4 6.92 20.78 -12.41
C ALA A 4 5.71 19.84 -12.22
N LEU A 5 5.36 19.59 -10.95
CA LEU A 5 4.13 18.87 -10.61
C LEU A 5 2.93 19.68 -11.11
N THR A 6 2.08 19.05 -11.89
CA THR A 6 0.94 19.69 -12.56
C THR A 6 -0.26 18.75 -12.59
N ARG A 7 -1.46 19.29 -12.85
CA ARG A 7 -2.70 18.50 -12.91
C ARG A 7 -2.67 17.60 -14.16
N LEU A 8 -2.96 16.31 -13.98
CA LEU A 8 -3.14 15.39 -15.10
C LEU A 8 -4.41 15.75 -15.91
N PRO A 9 -4.47 15.40 -17.22
CA PRO A 9 -5.67 15.64 -18.02
C PRO A 9 -6.92 14.91 -17.50
N GLY A 10 -6.73 13.85 -16.70
CA GLY A 10 -7.76 13.10 -16.00
C GLY A 10 -7.17 12.26 -14.86
N PRO A 11 -7.99 11.50 -14.11
CA PRO A 11 -7.48 10.58 -13.10
C PRO A 11 -6.57 9.52 -13.74
N CYS A 12 -5.47 9.17 -13.06
CA CYS A 12 -4.60 8.07 -13.47
C CYS A 12 -5.41 6.76 -13.53
N LEU A 13 -5.33 6.03 -14.65
CA LEU A 13 -6.06 4.79 -14.84
C LEU A 13 -5.65 3.67 -13.87
N LEU A 14 -4.45 3.74 -13.30
CA LEU A 14 -3.95 2.74 -12.35
C LEU A 14 -4.33 3.05 -10.89
N CYS A 15 -4.18 4.30 -10.45
CA CYS A 15 -4.32 4.66 -9.03
C CYS A 15 -5.39 5.72 -8.73
N GLY A 16 -5.96 6.36 -9.75
CA GLY A 16 -6.91 7.47 -9.59
C GLY A 16 -6.29 8.83 -9.23
N GLY A 17 -4.96 8.90 -9.09
CA GLY A 17 -4.25 10.15 -8.78
C GLY A 17 -4.48 11.23 -9.85
N THR A 18 -4.49 12.50 -9.44
CA THR A 18 -4.89 13.65 -10.29
C THR A 18 -3.74 14.59 -10.63
N THR A 19 -2.54 14.33 -10.11
CA THR A 19 -1.32 15.11 -10.35
C THR A 19 -0.22 14.25 -10.96
N GLY A 20 0.66 14.89 -11.72
CA GLY A 20 1.78 14.22 -12.37
C GLY A 20 2.84 15.19 -12.87
N ARG A 21 3.86 14.61 -13.50
CA ARG A 21 4.95 15.32 -14.17
C ARG A 21 4.82 15.14 -15.68
N ARG A 22 5.20 16.17 -16.45
CA ARG A 22 5.24 16.12 -17.91
C ARG A 22 6.68 16.20 -18.41
N GLU A 23 7.17 15.13 -19.02
CA GLU A 23 8.54 15.01 -19.52
C GLU A 23 8.52 14.36 -20.91
N GLY A 24 9.32 14.89 -21.85
CA GLY A 24 9.40 14.33 -23.22
C GLY A 24 8.06 14.26 -23.96
N GLY A 25 7.13 15.16 -23.64
CA GLY A 25 5.76 15.17 -24.21
C GLY A 25 4.77 14.20 -23.54
N ALA A 26 5.25 13.32 -22.65
CA ALA A 26 4.44 12.34 -21.93
C ALA A 26 4.14 12.79 -20.50
N TRP A 27 3.03 12.30 -19.97
CA TRP A 27 2.60 12.53 -18.59
C TRP A 27 2.86 11.27 -17.75
N THR A 28 3.35 11.45 -16.53
CA THR A 28 3.56 10.37 -15.56
C THR A 28 2.89 10.74 -14.24
N CYS A 29 2.11 9.83 -13.67
CA CYS A 29 1.41 10.05 -12.41
C CYS A 29 2.40 10.22 -11.26
N GLU A 30 2.17 11.19 -10.36
CA GLU A 30 3.05 11.41 -9.21
C GLU A 30 3.01 10.26 -8.21
N SER A 31 1.81 9.72 -7.97
CA SER A 31 1.59 8.75 -6.90
C SER A 31 2.18 7.39 -7.26
N CYS A 32 1.83 6.86 -8.44
CA CYS A 32 2.22 5.51 -8.85
C CYS A 32 3.24 5.46 -9.98
N GLU A 33 3.66 6.59 -10.54
CA GLU A 33 4.62 6.65 -11.66
C GLU A 33 4.14 5.98 -12.96
N TRP A 34 2.84 5.70 -13.06
CA TRP A 34 2.25 5.15 -14.28
C TRP A 34 2.21 6.23 -15.37
N ARG A 35 2.53 5.83 -16.61
CA ARG A 35 2.40 6.71 -17.77
C ARG A 35 0.92 6.96 -18.05
N TYR A 36 0.53 8.22 -18.05
CA TYR A 36 -0.87 8.61 -18.24
C TYR A 36 -1.34 8.25 -19.65
N GLY A 37 -2.51 7.61 -19.74
CA GLY A 37 -3.10 7.13 -20.98
C GLY A 37 -2.81 5.66 -21.28
N ASP A 38 -1.76 5.08 -20.69
CA ASP A 38 -1.47 3.67 -20.84
C ASP A 38 -2.50 2.84 -20.07
N VAL A 39 -2.94 1.74 -20.68
CA VAL A 39 -3.87 0.77 -20.09
C VAL A 39 -3.08 -0.51 -19.84
N PRO A 40 -3.09 -1.08 -18.61
CA PRO A 40 -2.55 -2.43 -18.40
C PRO A 40 -3.20 -3.42 -19.36
N ASP A 41 -2.41 -4.28 -19.99
CA ASP A 41 -2.92 -5.30 -20.91
C ASP A 41 -3.91 -6.22 -20.15
N PRO A 42 -5.20 -6.23 -20.54
CA PRO A 42 -6.22 -6.99 -19.81
C PRO A 42 -6.07 -8.51 -19.99
N GLU A 43 -5.33 -8.96 -21.01
CA GLU A 43 -5.09 -10.38 -21.27
C GLU A 43 -3.95 -10.95 -20.41
N LEU A 44 -3.11 -10.08 -19.82
CA LEU A 44 -2.04 -10.49 -18.93
C LEU A 44 -2.51 -10.56 -17.48
N PRO A 45 -2.08 -11.59 -16.71
CA PRO A 45 -2.39 -11.64 -15.29
C PRO A 45 -1.75 -10.45 -14.57
N LEU A 46 -2.52 -9.79 -13.71
CA LEU A 46 -1.98 -8.72 -12.87
C LEU A 46 -0.82 -9.24 -12.00
N PRO A 47 0.27 -8.46 -11.87
CA PRO A 47 1.39 -8.83 -11.01
C PRO A 47 0.94 -9.08 -9.57
N ARG A 48 1.61 -10.04 -8.94
CA ARG A 48 1.35 -10.37 -7.54
C ARG A 48 2.09 -9.42 -6.61
N ILE A 49 1.33 -8.67 -5.81
CA ILE A 49 1.85 -7.80 -4.77
C ILE A 49 1.30 -8.28 -3.42
N ASP A 50 2.14 -8.94 -2.65
CA ASP A 50 1.82 -9.36 -1.28
C ASP A 50 2.10 -8.20 -0.32
N VAL A 51 1.17 -7.98 0.62
CA VAL A 51 1.31 -6.98 1.68
C VAL A 51 1.03 -7.57 3.05
N VAL A 52 1.73 -7.07 4.06
CA VAL A 52 1.31 -7.11 5.46
C VAL A 52 0.52 -5.83 5.73
N TYR A 53 -0.67 -5.99 6.30
CA TYR A 53 -1.57 -4.91 6.65
C TYR A 53 -1.65 -4.73 8.16
N TYR A 54 -1.84 -3.47 8.57
CA TYR A 54 -2.05 -3.07 9.95
C TYR A 54 -3.44 -2.42 10.04
N LEU A 55 -4.42 -3.11 10.62
CA LEU A 55 -5.79 -2.59 10.77
C LEU A 55 -6.07 -2.24 12.23
N ARG A 56 -6.52 -1.01 12.49
CA ARG A 56 -6.98 -0.63 13.82
C ARG A 56 -8.40 -1.11 14.06
N PHE A 57 -8.65 -1.64 15.25
CA PHE A 57 -10.00 -1.83 15.77
C PHE A 57 -9.97 -1.53 17.27
N ASP A 58 -10.64 -0.45 17.66
CA ASP A 58 -10.58 0.09 19.02
C ASP A 58 -9.11 0.33 19.47
N ARG A 59 -8.68 -0.25 20.58
CA ARG A 59 -7.33 -0.11 21.16
C ARG A 59 -6.30 -1.09 20.60
N ARG A 60 -6.66 -1.81 19.54
CA ARG A 60 -5.92 -2.97 19.04
C ARG A 60 -5.60 -2.82 17.57
N VAL A 61 -4.57 -3.53 17.16
CA VAL A 61 -4.16 -3.65 15.76
C VAL A 61 -4.17 -5.10 15.35
N LYS A 62 -4.77 -5.37 14.19
CA LYS A 62 -4.61 -6.64 13.48
C LYS A 62 -3.42 -6.53 12.55
N ILE A 63 -2.46 -7.44 12.70
CA ILE A 63 -1.34 -7.60 11.77
C ILE A 63 -1.58 -8.89 10.99
N GLY A 64 -1.85 -8.75 9.69
CA GLY A 64 -2.08 -9.92 8.82
C GLY A 64 -1.53 -9.71 7.42
N THR A 65 -1.47 -10.76 6.60
CA THR A 65 -1.03 -10.66 5.20
C THR A 65 -2.15 -10.88 4.18
N SER A 66 -2.01 -10.30 2.98
CA SER A 66 -2.91 -10.56 1.85
C SER A 66 -2.22 -10.34 0.50
N ARG A 67 -2.65 -11.12 -0.50
CA ARG A 67 -2.34 -10.92 -1.92
C ARG A 67 -3.43 -10.14 -2.66
N ARG A 68 -4.59 -9.98 -2.03
CA ARG A 68 -5.78 -9.28 -2.53
C ARG A 68 -6.28 -8.33 -1.44
N PRO A 69 -5.52 -7.26 -1.12
CA PRO A 69 -5.83 -6.42 0.03
C PRO A 69 -7.24 -5.83 -0.05
N ARG A 70 -7.69 -5.30 -1.20
CA ARG A 70 -9.04 -4.72 -1.31
C ARG A 70 -10.15 -5.70 -0.89
N GLN A 71 -10.09 -6.93 -1.41
CA GLN A 71 -11.05 -7.97 -1.07
C GLN A 71 -10.96 -8.37 0.41
N ARG A 72 -9.73 -8.57 0.92
CA ARG A 72 -9.51 -9.01 2.31
C ARG A 72 -9.97 -7.96 3.32
N LEU A 73 -9.58 -6.70 3.12
CA LEU A 73 -9.90 -5.61 4.04
C LEU A 73 -11.42 -5.32 4.04
N GLY A 74 -12.10 -5.43 2.91
CA GLY A 74 -13.57 -5.30 2.84
C GLY A 74 -14.34 -6.37 3.62
N ALA A 75 -13.72 -7.52 3.91
CA ALA A 75 -14.31 -8.61 4.68
C ALA A 75 -13.96 -8.56 6.19
N ILE A 76 -13.12 -7.62 6.61
CA ILE A 76 -12.70 -7.48 8.01
C ILE A 76 -13.35 -6.23 8.59
N ARG A 77 -14.04 -6.35 9.72
CA ARG A 77 -14.47 -5.17 10.48
C ARG A 77 -13.24 -4.48 11.09
N HIS A 78 -13.05 -3.22 10.77
CA HIS A 78 -11.95 -2.38 11.25
C HIS A 78 -12.39 -0.91 11.27
N ASP A 79 -11.70 -0.10 12.06
CA ASP A 79 -11.93 1.35 12.11
C ASP A 79 -11.07 2.08 11.08
N GLU A 80 -9.83 1.60 10.88
CA GLU A 80 -8.83 2.31 10.09
C GLU A 80 -7.78 1.36 9.50
N LEU A 81 -7.40 1.58 8.24
CA LEU A 81 -6.18 1.03 7.67
C LEU A 81 -5.00 1.92 8.05
N LEU A 82 -4.13 1.40 8.91
CA LEU A 82 -2.98 2.13 9.43
C LEU A 82 -1.78 2.09 8.50
N ALA A 83 -1.44 0.93 7.92
CA ALA A 83 -0.27 0.81 7.05
C ALA A 83 -0.35 -0.43 6.15
N PHE A 84 0.39 -0.36 5.04
CA PHE A 84 0.89 -1.54 4.33
C PHE A 84 2.41 -1.61 4.44
N GLU A 85 2.90 -2.84 4.54
CA GLU A 85 4.30 -3.19 4.41
C GLU A 85 4.42 -4.24 3.31
N ARG A 86 5.37 -4.08 2.38
CA ARG A 86 5.52 -5.01 1.26
C ARG A 86 6.07 -6.33 1.78
N GLY A 87 5.36 -7.43 1.56
CA GLY A 87 5.76 -8.73 2.09
C GLY A 87 4.61 -9.72 2.24
N GLY A 88 4.95 -11.00 2.25
CA GLY A 88 4.02 -12.10 2.47
C GLY A 88 4.08 -12.65 3.89
N ARG A 89 3.77 -13.94 4.03
CA ARG A 89 3.73 -14.66 5.32
C ARG A 89 5.03 -14.60 6.12
N SER A 90 6.19 -14.50 5.46
CA SER A 90 7.48 -14.41 6.16
C SER A 90 7.61 -13.11 6.96
N VAL A 91 7.25 -11.98 6.33
CA VAL A 91 7.25 -10.66 6.98
C VAL A 91 6.19 -10.61 8.07
N GLU A 92 4.98 -11.14 7.81
CA GLU A 92 3.94 -11.26 8.83
C GLU A 92 4.42 -12.05 10.06
N ALA A 93 5.05 -13.21 9.85
CA ALA A 93 5.57 -14.04 10.94
C ALA A 93 6.72 -13.36 11.69
N GLU A 94 7.51 -12.53 11.02
CA GLU A 94 8.52 -11.70 11.66
C GLU A 94 7.89 -10.65 12.56
N ARG A 95 6.92 -9.87 12.06
CA ARG A 95 6.21 -8.86 12.84
C ARG A 95 5.45 -9.47 14.03
N HIS A 96 4.89 -10.67 13.86
CA HIS A 96 4.27 -11.41 14.97
C HIS A 96 5.25 -11.83 16.06
N ARG A 97 6.51 -12.13 15.70
CA ARG A 97 7.57 -12.45 16.67
C ARG A 97 8.10 -11.20 17.35
N GLU A 98 8.33 -10.14 16.58
CA GLU A 98 8.79 -8.84 17.07
C GLU A 98 7.80 -8.26 18.10
N PHE A 99 6.52 -8.19 17.77
CA PHE A 99 5.48 -7.64 18.66
C PHE A 99 4.84 -8.70 19.56
N ALA A 100 5.51 -9.83 19.82
CA ALA A 100 4.95 -10.93 20.60
C ALA A 100 4.55 -10.51 22.03
N VAL A 101 5.28 -9.55 22.62
CA VAL A 101 5.01 -9.04 23.99
C VAL A 101 3.65 -8.37 24.12
N CYS A 102 3.14 -7.74 23.06
CA CYS A 102 1.83 -7.07 23.06
C CYS A 102 0.75 -7.88 22.32
N ARG A 103 1.01 -9.15 22.00
CA ARG A 103 0.06 -10.01 21.30
C ARG A 103 -1.03 -10.50 22.25
N GLU A 104 -2.29 -10.25 21.89
CA GLU A 104 -3.47 -10.70 22.67
C GLU A 104 -3.93 -12.11 22.29
N GLY A 105 -3.48 -12.60 21.14
CA GLY A 105 -3.86 -13.89 20.57
C GLY A 105 -4.25 -13.79 19.11
N GLY A 106 -4.01 -14.86 18.35
CA GLY A 106 -4.22 -14.84 16.90
C GLY A 106 -3.42 -13.72 16.22
N GLU A 107 -4.08 -12.91 15.40
CA GLU A 107 -3.46 -11.78 14.67
C GLU A 107 -3.66 -10.43 15.39
N TRP A 108 -4.12 -10.40 16.65
CA TRP A 108 -4.45 -9.17 17.38
C TRP A 108 -3.38 -8.78 18.40
N PHE A 109 -3.06 -7.50 18.41
CA PHE A 109 -2.00 -6.88 19.20
C PHE A 109 -2.53 -5.61 19.88
N THR A 110 -2.14 -5.36 21.12
CA THR A 110 -2.39 -4.08 21.78
C THR A 110 -1.58 -2.98 21.08
N LEU A 111 -2.20 -1.81 20.81
CA LEU A 111 -1.52 -0.68 20.17
C LEU A 111 -0.58 0.04 21.16
N THR A 112 0.60 -0.54 21.38
CA THR A 112 1.68 0.04 22.18
C THR A 112 2.42 1.16 21.44
N ASP A 113 3.25 1.92 22.15
CA ASP A 113 4.05 2.99 21.55
C ASP A 113 5.08 2.45 20.54
N GLU A 114 5.65 1.27 20.80
CA GLU A 114 6.56 0.59 19.88
C GLU A 114 5.87 0.23 18.55
N LEU A 115 4.68 -0.39 18.61
CA LEU A 115 3.92 -0.72 17.42
C LEU A 115 3.44 0.54 16.68
N ARG A 116 3.09 1.60 17.42
CA ARG A 116 2.74 2.91 16.85
C ARG A 116 3.93 3.53 16.11
N ALA A 117 5.14 3.45 16.67
CA ALA A 117 6.35 3.96 16.03
C ALA A 117 6.67 3.21 14.74
N HIS A 118 6.56 1.87 14.75
CA HIS A 118 6.72 1.05 13.55
C HIS A 118 5.71 1.42 12.45
N ILE A 119 4.44 1.51 12.80
CA ILE A 119 3.37 1.92 11.87
C ILE A 119 3.61 3.34 11.33
N SER A 120 4.06 4.26 12.17
CA SER A 120 4.40 5.62 11.76
C SER A 120 5.57 5.64 10.78
N SER A 121 6.58 4.79 10.98
CA SER A 121 7.69 4.62 10.05
C SER A 121 7.19 4.16 8.68
N LEU A 122 6.32 3.15 8.62
CA LEU A 122 5.69 2.71 7.37
C LEU A 122 4.87 3.82 6.70
N ARG A 123 4.06 4.55 7.48
CA ARG A 123 3.26 5.68 7.00
C ARG A 123 4.10 6.82 6.44
N SER A 124 5.33 7.01 6.93
CA SER A 124 6.23 8.05 6.42
C SER A 124 6.63 7.83 4.95
N ALA A 125 6.57 6.58 4.47
CA ALA A 125 6.80 6.25 3.06
C ALA A 125 5.63 6.68 2.15
N GLY A 126 4.41 6.81 2.69
CA GLY A 126 3.24 7.27 1.94
C GLY A 126 1.93 6.64 2.40
N ASP A 127 0.84 7.07 1.75
CA ASP A 127 -0.47 6.44 1.92
C ASP A 127 -0.44 4.96 1.47
N PRO A 128 -1.04 4.02 2.22
CA PRO A 128 -1.00 2.59 1.90
C PRO A 128 -1.47 2.26 0.49
N TRP A 129 -2.55 2.87 0.01
CA TRP A 129 -3.07 2.58 -1.32
C TRP A 129 -2.22 3.21 -2.42
N GLN A 130 -1.64 4.38 -2.17
CA GLN A 130 -0.67 4.99 -3.08
C GLN A 130 0.60 4.13 -3.21
N LEU A 131 1.13 3.63 -2.09
CA LEU A 131 2.28 2.71 -2.07
C LEU A 131 1.97 1.41 -2.81
N TYR A 132 0.81 0.80 -2.54
CA TYR A 132 0.37 -0.39 -3.26
C TYR A 132 0.29 -0.16 -4.78
N ALA A 133 -0.29 0.96 -5.19
CA ALA A 133 -0.38 1.31 -6.60
C ALA A 133 1.00 1.56 -7.23
N ARG A 134 1.96 2.12 -6.49
CA ARG A 134 3.35 2.29 -6.94
C ARG A 134 4.05 0.95 -7.13
N TRP A 135 3.88 0.00 -6.20
CA TRP A 135 4.44 -1.36 -6.36
C TRP A 135 3.81 -2.11 -7.53
N LEU A 136 2.51 -1.97 -7.73
CA LEU A 136 1.82 -2.56 -8.88
C LEU A 136 2.30 -1.95 -10.20
N SER A 137 2.42 -0.63 -10.25
CA SER A 137 2.94 0.11 -11.41
C SER A 137 4.36 -0.34 -11.77
N ALA A 138 5.24 -0.45 -10.77
CA ALA A 138 6.61 -0.95 -10.98
C ALA A 138 6.57 -2.35 -11.59
N ALA A 139 5.82 -3.28 -11.00
CA ALA A 139 5.75 -4.66 -11.47
C ALA A 139 5.05 -4.85 -12.84
N LEU A 140 4.30 -3.86 -13.32
CA LEU A 140 3.71 -3.84 -14.67
C LEU A 140 4.67 -3.27 -15.73
N ARG A 141 5.74 -2.59 -15.31
CA ARG A 141 6.76 -1.99 -16.18
C ARG A 141 8.01 -2.87 -16.32
N ASP A 142 8.16 -3.87 -15.46
CA ASP A 142 9.23 -4.89 -15.47
C ASP A 142 8.87 -6.07 -16.39
#